data_AF-A0A5K3G3B8-F1
#
_entry.id   AF-A0A5K3G3B8-F1
#
_cell.length_a   1.000
_cell.length_b   1.000
_cell.length_c   1.000
_cell.angle_alpha   90.00
_cell.angle_beta   90.00
_cell.angle_gamma   90.00
#
_symmetry.space_group_name_H-M   'P 1'
#
loop_
_entity.id
_entity.type
_entity.pdbx_description
1 polymer ?
#
loop_
_entity_poly.entity_id
_entity_poly.type
_entity_poly.pdbx_seq_one_letter_code
_entity_poly.pdbx_strand_id
1 'polypeptide(L)'
;MERARSARRIGILMGTLSASRYPEIVARLKRLLKRAKKPFTTVVVGRINEAKLLNLPDLDALVLVACPQASVFDDPSLIVPVVTPYEMECVLYSLCGEDECRTGKHPREWMGTWLPLDFVADILDTGAPSYAPEESVVPSEIPVHDSDDPTASSSRALVCRDEANWSLALACEDLASRGRDAWLGLDPQLGQTPPLTSIQPGRSGVPTNYSTMTDT
;
A
#
# COMPACT_ATOMS: atom_id res chain seq x y z
N MET A 1 -12.10 11.84 -8.53
CA MET A 1 -12.95 10.82 -9.19
C MET A 1 -13.16 11.09 -10.68
N GLU A 2 -13.76 12.21 -11.08
CA GLU A 2 -14.03 12.50 -12.51
C GLU A 2 -12.77 12.49 -13.39
N ARG A 3 -11.68 13.11 -12.91
CA ARG A 3 -10.36 13.07 -13.59
C ARG A 3 -9.81 11.64 -13.78
N ALA A 4 -10.07 10.73 -12.85
CA ALA A 4 -9.64 9.33 -12.94
C ALA A 4 -10.50 8.52 -13.93
N ARG A 5 -11.74 8.93 -14.19
CA ARG A 5 -12.63 8.31 -15.20
C ARG A 5 -12.06 8.47 -16.61
N SER A 6 -11.48 9.64 -16.90
CA SER A 6 -10.87 9.99 -18.18
C SER A 6 -9.48 9.39 -18.40
N ALA A 7 -8.90 8.72 -17.39
CA ALA A 7 -7.53 8.21 -17.43
C ALA A 7 -7.37 7.08 -18.46
N ARG A 8 -6.34 7.17 -19.31
CA ARG A 8 -6.00 6.15 -20.31
C ARG A 8 -5.07 5.10 -19.72
N ARG A 9 -4.09 5.50 -18.92
CA ARG A 9 -3.15 4.59 -18.25
C ARG A 9 -3.13 4.79 -16.74
N ILE A 10 -3.19 3.68 -16.00
CA ILE A 10 -3.34 3.68 -14.54
C ILE A 10 -2.08 3.14 -13.85
N GLY A 11 -1.55 3.88 -12.89
CA GLY A 11 -0.46 3.40 -12.03
C GLY A 11 -0.99 2.78 -10.74
N ILE A 12 -0.57 1.58 -10.38
CA ILE A 12 -0.84 0.98 -9.07
C ILE A 12 0.37 1.25 -8.18
N LEU A 13 0.21 2.12 -7.18
CA LEU A 13 1.25 2.47 -6.21
C LEU A 13 1.09 1.62 -4.95
N MET A 14 2.16 0.92 -4.56
CA MET A 14 2.21 0.19 -3.29
C MET A 14 3.25 0.82 -2.38
N GLY A 15 2.82 1.23 -1.17
CA GLY A 15 3.69 1.86 -0.16
C GLY A 15 4.67 0.91 0.54
N THR A 16 4.22 -0.32 0.79
CA THR A 16 4.95 -1.33 1.58
C THR A 16 4.61 -2.73 1.09
N LEU A 17 5.63 -3.57 0.86
CA LEU A 17 5.46 -4.99 0.52
C LEU A 17 5.14 -5.87 1.74
N SER A 18 5.38 -5.38 2.95
CA SER A 18 5.29 -6.16 4.19
C SER A 18 3.86 -6.36 4.72
N ALA A 19 2.86 -5.68 4.15
CA ALA A 19 1.48 -5.86 4.53
C ALA A 19 0.92 -7.11 3.84
N SER A 20 0.63 -8.15 4.63
CA SER A 20 0.27 -9.49 4.15
C SER A 20 -0.87 -9.52 3.12
N ARG A 21 -1.82 -8.58 3.21
CA ARG A 21 -3.03 -8.59 2.37
C ARG A 21 -3.06 -7.53 1.25
N TYR A 22 -2.08 -6.62 1.18
CA TYR A 22 -2.00 -5.65 0.07
C TYR A 22 -1.69 -6.28 -1.29
N PRO A 23 -0.87 -7.34 -1.39
CA PRO A 23 -0.69 -8.07 -2.64
C PRO A 23 -2.00 -8.61 -3.22
N GLU A 24 -2.93 -9.05 -2.36
CA GLU A 24 -4.24 -9.58 -2.77
C GLU A 24 -5.13 -8.47 -3.36
N ILE A 25 -5.16 -7.30 -2.73
CA ILE A 25 -5.84 -6.11 -3.26
C ILE A 25 -5.26 -5.75 -4.63
N VAL A 26 -3.94 -5.73 -4.76
CA VAL A 26 -3.28 -5.45 -6.05
C VAL A 26 -3.62 -6.51 -7.10
N ALA A 27 -3.64 -7.79 -6.73
CA ALA A 27 -4.02 -8.86 -7.65
C ALA A 27 -5.47 -8.71 -8.13
N ARG A 28 -6.39 -8.31 -7.25
CA ARG A 28 -7.77 -7.98 -7.60
C ARG A 28 -7.86 -6.77 -8.53
N LEU A 29 -7.19 -5.66 -8.20
CA LEU A 29 -7.15 -4.47 -9.07
C LEU A 29 -6.59 -4.80 -10.46
N LYS A 30 -5.53 -5.61 -10.55
CA LYS A 30 -4.99 -6.07 -11.83
C LYS A 30 -6.04 -6.84 -12.65
N ARG A 31 -6.81 -7.73 -12.02
CA ARG A 31 -7.90 -8.47 -12.70
C ARG A 31 -8.98 -7.52 -13.20
N LEU A 32 -9.44 -6.59 -12.37
CA LEU A 32 -10.44 -5.59 -12.75
C LEU A 32 -9.97 -4.69 -13.90
N LEU A 33 -8.74 -4.20 -13.85
CA LEU A 33 -8.16 -3.34 -14.90
C LEU A 33 -7.96 -4.09 -16.22
N LYS A 34 -7.57 -5.38 -16.16
CA LYS A 34 -7.52 -6.26 -17.35
C LYS A 34 -8.91 -6.42 -17.97
N ARG A 35 -9.94 -6.67 -17.16
CA ARG A 35 -11.33 -6.79 -17.62
C ARG A 35 -11.83 -5.49 -18.27
N ALA A 36 -11.46 -4.35 -17.68
CA ALA A 36 -11.81 -3.03 -18.22
C ALA A 36 -10.95 -2.58 -19.40
N LYS A 37 -10.02 -3.42 -19.89
CA LYS A 37 -9.09 -3.14 -20.99
C LYS A 37 -8.27 -1.85 -20.79
N LYS A 38 -7.96 -1.50 -19.53
CA LYS A 38 -7.12 -0.33 -19.19
C LYS A 38 -5.67 -0.76 -18.95
N PRO A 39 -4.67 -0.19 -19.65
CA PRO A 39 -3.27 -0.47 -19.39
C PRO A 39 -2.89 0.02 -18.00
N PHE A 40 -2.12 -0.80 -17.28
CA PHE A 40 -1.68 -0.48 -15.93
C PHE A 40 -0.22 -0.83 -15.68
N THR A 41 0.40 -0.13 -14.74
CA THR A 41 1.78 -0.37 -14.30
C THR A 41 1.82 -0.38 -12.78
N THR A 42 2.38 -1.43 -12.18
CA THR A 42 2.56 -1.49 -10.72
C THR A 42 3.92 -0.94 -10.35
N VAL A 43 3.96 0.02 -9.42
CA VAL A 43 5.17 0.65 -8.92
C VAL A 43 5.16 0.55 -7.39
N VAL A 44 6.23 0.01 -6.83
CA VAL A 44 6.44 0.02 -5.38
C VAL A 44 7.24 1.27 -5.05
N VAL A 45 6.65 2.14 -4.24
CA VAL A 45 7.26 3.40 -3.81
C VAL A 45 7.19 3.47 -2.30
N GLY A 46 8.25 3.99 -1.66
CA GLY A 46 8.18 4.32 -0.23
C GLY A 46 7.32 5.56 -0.02
N ARG A 47 7.89 6.60 0.62
CA ARG A 47 7.19 7.90 0.72
C ARG A 47 6.95 8.50 -0.66
N ILE A 48 5.68 8.82 -0.95
CA ILE A 48 5.24 9.50 -2.16
C ILE A 48 5.74 10.95 -2.11
N ASN A 49 6.19 11.45 -3.25
CA ASN A 49 6.62 12.83 -3.45
C ASN A 49 6.33 13.21 -4.90
N GLU A 50 6.01 14.47 -5.17
CA GLU A 50 5.78 15.03 -6.50
C GLU A 50 6.91 14.64 -7.47
N ALA A 51 8.16 14.86 -7.07
CA ALA A 51 9.33 14.53 -7.88
C ALA A 51 9.41 13.04 -8.27
N LYS A 52 8.88 12.12 -7.45
CA LYS A 52 8.85 10.68 -7.81
C LYS A 52 7.75 10.38 -8.82
N LEU A 53 6.61 11.05 -8.70
CA LEU A 53 5.47 10.85 -9.59
C LEU A 53 5.71 11.45 -10.97
N LEU A 54 6.38 12.60 -11.05
CA LEU A 54 6.77 13.23 -12.32
C LEU A 54 7.74 12.38 -13.15
N ASN A 55 8.53 11.53 -12.51
CA ASN A 55 9.46 10.62 -13.18
C ASN A 55 8.80 9.35 -13.71
N LEU A 56 7.51 9.13 -13.45
CA LEU A 56 6.76 8.00 -13.99
C LEU A 56 6.08 8.44 -15.30
N PRO A 57 6.61 8.05 -16.48
CA PRO A 57 6.05 8.50 -17.74
C PRO A 57 4.64 7.94 -17.95
N ASP A 58 3.79 8.79 -18.54
CA ASP A 58 2.47 8.44 -19.08
C ASP A 58 1.45 7.84 -18.10
N LEU A 59 1.44 8.24 -16.82
CA LEU A 59 0.38 7.83 -15.88
C LEU A 59 -0.66 8.95 -15.72
N ASP A 60 -1.91 8.66 -16.07
CA ASP A 60 -3.02 9.63 -16.01
C ASP A 60 -3.78 9.58 -14.68
N ALA A 61 -3.72 8.45 -13.97
CA ALA A 61 -4.28 8.27 -12.64
C ALA A 61 -3.48 7.26 -11.82
N LEU A 62 -3.45 7.44 -10.51
CA LEU A 62 -2.68 6.63 -9.58
C LEU A 62 -3.61 6.00 -8.55
N VAL A 63 -3.48 4.70 -8.32
CA VAL A 63 -4.20 3.96 -7.28
C VAL A 63 -3.24 3.69 -6.13
N LEU A 64 -3.48 4.28 -4.98
CA LEU A 64 -2.64 4.11 -3.80
C LEU A 64 -3.13 2.96 -2.92
N VAL A 65 -2.36 1.89 -2.86
CA VAL A 65 -2.55 0.76 -1.94
C VAL A 65 -1.64 0.96 -0.73
N ALA A 66 -2.21 1.52 0.35
CA ALA A 66 -1.53 1.82 1.59
C ALA A 66 -2.48 1.66 2.80
N CYS A 67 -1.97 1.96 3.99
CA CYS A 67 -2.79 2.04 5.22
C CYS A 67 -3.95 3.02 5.02
N PRO A 68 -5.17 2.76 5.52
CA PRO A 68 -6.32 3.67 5.41
C PRO A 68 -6.04 5.10 5.93
N GLN A 69 -5.10 5.25 6.86
CA GLN A 69 -4.66 6.56 7.35
C GLN A 69 -3.71 7.28 6.37
N ALA A 70 -2.97 6.52 5.57
CA ALA A 70 -2.00 7.01 4.59
C ALA A 70 -2.54 7.04 3.15
N SER A 71 -3.72 6.44 2.91
CA SER A 71 -4.40 6.46 1.61
C SER A 71 -5.08 7.80 1.31
N VAL A 72 -5.27 8.64 2.34
CA VAL A 72 -5.68 10.04 2.17
C VAL A 72 -4.46 10.82 1.69
N PHE A 73 -4.35 10.96 0.38
CA PHE A 73 -3.29 11.72 -0.25
C PHE A 73 -3.92 12.91 -0.99
N ASP A 74 -4.05 14.02 -0.27
CA ASP A 74 -4.54 15.29 -0.83
C ASP A 74 -3.42 16.32 -0.78
N ASP A 75 -2.53 16.24 -1.77
CA ASP A 75 -1.47 17.22 -1.97
C ASP A 75 -1.77 18.01 -3.26
N PRO A 76 -2.00 19.33 -3.16
CA PRO A 76 -2.34 20.15 -4.31
C PRO A 76 -1.20 20.27 -5.34
N SER A 77 0.03 19.92 -4.97
CA SER A 77 1.17 19.87 -5.90
C SER A 77 1.07 18.72 -6.90
N LEU A 78 0.22 17.71 -6.64
CA LEU A 78 0.07 16.59 -7.55
C LEU A 78 -0.81 16.94 -8.75
N ILE A 79 -0.19 16.91 -9.93
CA ILE A 79 -0.90 17.06 -11.20
C ILE A 79 -1.76 15.83 -11.50
N VAL A 80 -1.33 14.63 -11.10
CA VAL A 80 -2.02 13.36 -11.38
C VAL A 80 -2.93 12.98 -10.21
N PRO A 81 -4.22 12.63 -10.45
CA PRO A 81 -5.13 12.24 -9.39
C PRO A 81 -4.69 10.94 -8.73
N VAL A 82 -4.58 10.96 -7.40
CA VAL A 82 -4.38 9.77 -6.55
C VAL A 82 -5.75 9.34 -6.02
N VAL A 83 -6.10 8.08 -6.21
CA VAL A 83 -7.36 7.48 -5.75
C VAL A 83 -7.08 6.21 -4.96
N THR A 84 -8.03 5.83 -4.12
CA THR A 84 -8.01 4.59 -3.35
C THR A 84 -8.46 3.39 -4.20
N PRO A 85 -8.19 2.15 -3.76
CA PRO A 85 -8.68 0.95 -4.44
C PRO A 85 -10.20 0.94 -4.56
N TYR A 86 -10.91 1.36 -3.52
CA TYR A 86 -12.38 1.46 -3.50
C TYR A 86 -12.87 2.46 -4.55
N GLU A 87 -12.30 3.66 -4.56
CA GLU A 87 -12.63 4.70 -5.55
C GLU A 87 -12.37 4.21 -6.98
N MET A 88 -11.28 3.49 -7.22
CA MET A 88 -11.03 2.90 -8.53
C MET A 88 -12.12 1.90 -8.93
N GLU A 89 -12.61 1.05 -8.03
CA GLU A 89 -13.75 0.15 -8.32
C GLU A 89 -15.01 0.95 -8.69
N CYS A 90 -15.31 2.04 -7.99
CA CYS A 90 -16.42 2.94 -8.33
C CYS A 90 -16.25 3.57 -9.72
N VAL A 91 -15.03 4.01 -10.06
CA VAL A 91 -14.72 4.58 -11.38
C VAL A 91 -14.93 3.52 -12.47
N LEU A 92 -14.42 2.30 -12.29
CA LEU A 92 -14.62 1.21 -13.24
C LEU A 92 -16.10 0.87 -13.42
N TYR A 93 -16.86 0.79 -12.33
CA TYR A 93 -18.30 0.57 -12.38
C TYR A 93 -19.04 1.66 -13.18
N SER A 94 -18.66 2.92 -12.99
CA SER A 94 -19.26 4.05 -13.72
C SER A 94 -18.94 4.07 -15.23
N LEU A 95 -17.94 3.31 -15.68
CA LEU A 95 -17.56 3.21 -17.09
C LEU A 95 -18.34 2.13 -17.85
N CYS A 96 -18.91 1.16 -17.16
CA CYS A 96 -19.51 -0.03 -17.75
C CYS A 96 -20.95 0.15 -18.27
N GLY A 97 -21.37 1.36 -18.62
CA GLY A 97 -22.64 1.62 -19.30
C GLY A 97 -23.88 1.66 -18.38
N GLU A 98 -24.92 2.30 -18.91
CA GLU A 98 -26.24 2.54 -18.28
C GLU A 98 -27.28 1.50 -18.73
N ASP A 99 -26.88 0.23 -18.91
CA ASP A 99 -27.84 -0.76 -19.42
C ASP A 99 -28.99 -1.00 -18.41
N GLU A 100 -30.19 -1.00 -18.99
CA GLU A 100 -31.53 -0.91 -18.38
C GLU A 100 -31.83 -2.05 -17.39
N CYS A 101 -31.29 -1.99 -16.17
CA CYS A 101 -31.80 -2.70 -14.98
C CYS A 101 -31.13 -2.21 -13.68
N ARG A 102 -30.88 -0.90 -13.49
CA ARG A 102 -30.35 -0.37 -12.22
C ARG A 102 -31.47 -0.07 -11.21
N THR A 103 -32.23 -1.09 -10.83
CA THR A 103 -33.20 -1.00 -9.71
C THR A 103 -32.50 -1.37 -8.41
N GLY A 104 -31.68 -0.46 -7.86
CA GLY A 104 -31.07 -0.60 -6.53
C GLY A 104 -29.82 0.26 -6.31
N LYS A 105 -29.59 0.68 -5.06
CA LYS A 105 -28.32 1.30 -4.62
C LYS A 105 -27.21 0.25 -4.72
N HIS A 106 -26.32 0.36 -5.70
CA HIS A 106 -25.20 -0.58 -5.83
C HIS A 106 -24.14 -0.30 -4.76
N PRO A 107 -23.47 -1.32 -4.18
CA PRO A 107 -22.42 -1.15 -3.17
C PRO A 107 -21.19 -0.35 -3.63
N ARG A 108 -21.03 -0.12 -4.94
CA ARG A 108 -19.89 0.59 -5.56
C ARG A 108 -20.29 1.93 -6.16
N GLU A 109 -21.35 2.55 -5.66
CA GLU A 109 -21.65 3.96 -5.91
C GLU A 109 -20.94 4.85 -4.90
N TRP A 110 -20.29 5.92 -5.38
CA TRP A 110 -19.61 6.86 -4.51
C TRP A 110 -20.64 7.69 -3.72
N MET A 111 -20.80 7.41 -2.43
CA MET A 111 -21.80 8.08 -1.58
C MET A 111 -21.34 9.42 -0.98
N GLY A 112 -20.15 9.93 -1.33
CA GLY A 112 -19.62 11.19 -0.80
C GLY A 112 -19.11 11.14 0.65
N THR A 113 -19.47 10.10 1.40
CA THR A 113 -18.93 9.87 2.74
C THR A 113 -17.61 9.12 2.65
N TRP A 114 -16.52 9.81 2.98
CA TRP A 114 -15.24 9.16 3.25
C TRP A 114 -15.34 8.35 4.54
N LEU A 115 -15.49 7.05 4.39
CA LEU A 115 -15.32 6.12 5.49
C LEU A 115 -13.83 5.71 5.51
N PRO A 116 -13.16 5.68 6.66
CA PRO A 116 -11.83 5.07 6.79
C PRO A 116 -11.99 3.55 6.67
N LEU A 117 -12.29 3.07 5.45
CA LEU A 117 -12.46 1.64 5.15
C LEU A 117 -11.12 0.96 5.40
N ASP A 118 -11.14 -0.11 6.18
CA ASP A 118 -10.07 -1.08 6.09
C ASP A 118 -10.25 -1.80 4.76
N PHE A 119 -9.59 -1.29 3.71
CA PHE A 119 -9.68 -1.85 2.36
C PHE A 119 -9.44 -3.37 2.35
N VAL A 120 -8.69 -3.89 3.30
CA VAL A 120 -8.43 -5.31 3.43
C VAL A 120 -9.68 -6.09 3.84
N ALA A 121 -10.42 -5.63 4.85
CA ALA A 121 -11.67 -6.26 5.25
C ALA A 121 -12.75 -6.03 4.19
N ASP A 122 -12.89 -4.81 3.70
CA ASP A 122 -14.04 -4.42 2.88
C ASP A 122 -13.95 -4.81 1.40
N ILE A 123 -12.75 -5.03 0.87
CA ILE A 123 -12.52 -5.41 -0.54
C ILE A 123 -12.24 -6.91 -0.69
N LEU A 124 -11.72 -7.59 0.34
CA LEU A 124 -11.36 -9.01 0.26
C LEU A 124 -12.33 -9.93 1.01
N ASP A 125 -13.01 -9.45 2.05
CA ASP A 125 -13.96 -10.29 2.79
C ASP A 125 -15.28 -10.39 2.04
N THR A 126 -15.64 -11.60 1.63
CA THR A 126 -16.90 -11.87 0.92
C THR A 126 -18.13 -11.62 1.81
N GLY A 127 -17.96 -11.62 3.13
CA GLY A 127 -19.02 -11.29 4.08
C GLY A 127 -19.23 -9.79 4.32
N ALA A 128 -18.33 -8.92 3.82
CA ALA A 128 -18.44 -7.48 4.03
C ALA A 128 -19.60 -6.88 3.20
N PRO A 129 -20.38 -5.95 3.77
CA PRO A 129 -21.53 -5.33 3.07
C PRO A 129 -21.11 -4.53 1.83
N SER A 130 -19.86 -4.10 1.78
CA SER A 130 -19.26 -3.36 0.67
C SER A 130 -18.59 -4.25 -0.36
N TYR A 131 -18.42 -5.56 -0.14
CA TYR A 131 -17.76 -6.43 -1.10
C TYR A 131 -18.62 -6.60 -2.36
N ALA A 132 -18.02 -6.37 -3.52
CA ALA A 132 -18.67 -6.58 -4.81
C ALA A 132 -17.91 -7.65 -5.61
N PRO A 133 -18.59 -8.62 -6.24
CA PRO A 133 -17.94 -9.55 -7.14
C PRO A 133 -17.38 -8.82 -8.37
N GLU A 134 -16.32 -9.34 -8.97
CA GLU A 134 -15.64 -8.64 -10.07
C GLU A 134 -16.55 -8.46 -11.29
N GLU A 135 -17.50 -9.36 -11.54
CA GLU A 135 -18.53 -9.19 -12.59
C GLU A 135 -19.50 -8.05 -12.36
N SER A 136 -19.73 -7.69 -11.10
CA SER A 136 -20.55 -6.53 -10.78
C SER A 136 -19.79 -5.22 -11.01
N VAL A 137 -18.46 -5.22 -10.86
CA VAL A 137 -17.63 -4.02 -11.00
C VAL A 137 -17.31 -3.75 -12.47
N VAL A 138 -17.00 -4.81 -13.23
CA VAL A 138 -16.76 -4.73 -14.68
C VAL A 138 -17.54 -5.85 -15.36
N PRO A 139 -18.76 -5.59 -15.87
CA PRO A 139 -19.52 -6.53 -16.69
C PRO A 139 -18.65 -7.01 -17.86
N SER A 140 -18.62 -8.31 -18.07
CA SER A 140 -17.83 -8.91 -19.14
C SER A 140 -18.53 -8.70 -20.47
N GLU A 141 -17.97 -7.88 -21.36
CA GLU A 141 -18.30 -7.99 -22.78
C GLU A 141 -17.41 -9.07 -23.46
N ILE A 142 -18.03 -10.25 -23.61
CA ILE A 142 -17.86 -11.35 -24.60
C ILE A 142 -16.53 -12.15 -24.64
N PRO A 143 -16.50 -13.38 -25.23
CA PRO A 143 -15.76 -14.53 -24.72
C PRO A 143 -14.32 -14.53 -25.22
N VAL A 144 -13.47 -15.22 -24.45
CA VAL A 144 -12.07 -15.46 -24.76
C VAL A 144 -11.96 -16.16 -26.12
N HIS A 145 -11.40 -15.46 -27.11
CA HIS A 145 -10.77 -16.13 -28.23
C HIS A 145 -9.30 -16.30 -27.83
N ASP A 146 -8.91 -17.53 -27.53
CA ASP A 146 -7.51 -17.91 -27.39
C ASP A 146 -6.77 -17.38 -28.62
N SER A 147 -5.84 -16.46 -28.36
CA SER A 147 -4.85 -16.02 -29.33
C SER A 147 -3.53 -16.00 -28.58
N ASP A 148 -2.75 -17.02 -28.92
CA ASP A 148 -1.40 -17.34 -28.49
C ASP A 148 -0.52 -16.11 -28.17
N ASP A 149 0.14 -16.15 -27.00
CA ASP A 149 1.40 -15.46 -26.76
C ASP A 149 2.40 -15.85 -27.88
N PRO A 150 3.18 -14.91 -28.44
CA PRO A 150 4.52 -14.71 -27.86
C PRO A 150 5.08 -13.29 -28.03
N THR A 151 5.70 -12.72 -27.00
CA THR A 151 7.11 -12.27 -27.10
C THR A 151 7.70 -11.88 -25.74
N ALA A 152 8.76 -12.58 -25.39
CA ALA A 152 9.63 -12.30 -24.26
C ALA A 152 10.29 -10.93 -24.40
N SER A 153 10.10 -10.07 -23.40
CA SER A 153 10.95 -8.90 -23.18
C SER A 153 11.75 -9.13 -21.90
N SER A 154 13.07 -9.24 -22.08
CA SER A 154 14.08 -9.58 -21.08
C SER A 154 14.02 -8.65 -19.85
N SER A 155 13.46 -9.14 -18.74
CA SER A 155 13.56 -8.48 -17.44
C SER A 155 14.75 -9.06 -16.67
N ARG A 156 15.80 -8.26 -16.54
CA ARG A 156 17.01 -8.58 -15.78
C ARG A 156 16.64 -8.96 -14.34
N ALA A 157 16.96 -10.19 -13.94
CA ALA A 157 16.74 -10.69 -12.59
C ALA A 157 17.43 -9.79 -11.56
N LEU A 158 16.64 -9.26 -10.61
CA LEU A 158 17.18 -8.62 -9.41
C LEU A 158 17.42 -9.71 -8.36
N VAL A 159 18.64 -9.72 -7.85
CA VAL A 159 19.17 -10.64 -6.85
C VAL A 159 18.33 -10.58 -5.57
N CYS A 160 17.85 -11.72 -5.09
CA CYS A 160 17.31 -11.87 -3.74
C CYS A 160 18.41 -11.52 -2.74
N ARG A 161 18.18 -10.50 -1.90
CA ARG A 161 19.08 -10.16 -0.80
C ARG A 161 18.52 -10.76 0.49
N ASP A 162 19.40 -11.44 1.18
CA ASP A 162 19.15 -12.45 2.20
C ASP A 162 18.41 -11.98 3.45
N GLU A 163 17.69 -12.93 4.05
CA GLU A 163 16.82 -12.89 5.21
C GLU A 163 17.63 -12.75 6.52
N ALA A 164 17.92 -11.53 6.98
CA ALA A 164 18.37 -11.34 8.37
C ALA A 164 18.35 -9.86 8.81
N ASN A 165 17.17 -9.24 9.00
CA ASN A 165 16.96 -8.24 10.07
C ASN A 165 15.48 -7.82 10.18
N TRP A 166 14.63 -8.64 10.78
CA TRP A 166 13.20 -8.31 10.99
C TRP A 166 12.78 -8.30 12.47
N SER A 167 13.69 -7.89 13.36
CA SER A 167 13.41 -7.76 14.80
C SER A 167 12.61 -6.50 15.19
N LEU A 168 12.32 -5.59 14.24
CA LEU A 168 11.63 -4.32 14.53
C LEU A 168 10.11 -4.38 14.37
N ALA A 169 9.56 -5.42 13.75
CA ALA A 169 8.12 -5.55 13.51
C ALA A 169 7.33 -6.00 14.76
N LEU A 170 7.97 -6.67 15.71
CA LEU A 170 7.33 -7.15 16.96
C LEU A 170 7.17 -6.06 18.03
N ALA A 171 7.79 -4.89 17.86
CA ALA A 171 7.69 -3.80 18.83
C ALA A 171 6.41 -2.95 18.68
N CYS A 172 5.69 -3.07 17.55
CA CYS A 172 4.52 -2.23 17.28
C CYS A 172 3.21 -2.78 17.85
N GLU A 173 3.09 -4.10 18.01
CA GLU A 173 1.85 -4.73 18.48
C GLU A 173 1.62 -4.46 19.98
N ASP A 174 2.71 -4.44 20.78
CA ASP A 174 2.66 -4.08 22.21
C ASP A 174 2.48 -2.56 22.43
N LEU A 175 2.84 -1.73 21.44
CA LEU A 175 2.65 -0.28 21.50
C LEU A 175 1.21 0.15 21.21
N ALA A 176 0.44 -0.68 20.49
CA ALA A 176 -0.94 -0.37 20.13
C ALA A 176 -1.94 -0.68 21.27
N SER A 177 -1.58 -1.57 22.20
CA SER A 177 -2.40 -1.94 23.37
C SER A 177 -2.26 -0.96 24.54
N ARG A 178 -1.17 -0.19 24.60
CA ARG A 178 -0.96 0.89 25.58
C ARG A 178 -1.49 2.21 24.99
N GLY A 179 -2.46 2.82 25.66
CA GLY A 179 -3.15 4.03 25.21
C GLY A 179 -2.20 5.12 24.67
N ARG A 180 -2.60 5.74 23.55
CA ARG A 180 -1.80 6.65 22.71
C ARG A 180 -1.36 7.98 23.33
N ASP A 181 -1.61 8.21 24.62
CA ASP A 181 -1.33 9.50 25.28
C ASP A 181 -0.22 9.45 26.33
N ALA A 182 0.50 8.32 26.46
CA ALA A 182 1.63 8.23 27.37
C ALA A 182 2.81 7.54 26.70
N TRP A 183 3.65 8.34 26.03
CA TRP A 183 5.05 7.99 25.85
C TRP A 183 5.73 8.07 27.23
N LEU A 184 5.67 6.97 27.98
CA LEU A 184 6.51 6.79 29.15
C LEU A 184 7.85 6.27 28.63
N GLY A 185 8.84 7.16 28.53
CA GLY A 185 10.21 6.75 28.24
C GLY A 185 10.70 5.71 29.24
N LEU A 186 11.88 5.13 28.98
CA LEU A 186 12.54 4.32 29.99
C LEU A 186 12.70 5.16 31.26
N ASP A 187 12.07 4.75 32.36
CA ASP A 187 12.09 5.52 33.62
C ASP A 187 13.55 5.71 34.02
N PRO A 188 14.10 6.93 33.94
CA PRO A 188 15.47 7.16 34.34
C PRO A 188 15.47 6.96 35.85
N GLN A 189 16.04 5.85 36.31
CA GLN A 189 16.16 5.46 37.72
C GLN A 189 17.06 6.44 38.50
N LEU A 190 16.65 7.71 38.53
CA LEU A 190 17.34 8.85 39.09
C LEU A 190 17.42 8.63 40.61
N GLY A 191 18.65 8.43 41.09
CA GLY A 191 18.92 8.18 42.51
C GLY A 191 18.80 6.72 42.97
N GLN A 192 18.34 5.80 42.12
CA GLN A 192 18.39 4.36 42.44
C GLN A 192 19.65 3.67 41.89
N THR A 193 20.31 4.28 40.92
CA THR A 193 21.65 3.86 40.49
C THR A 193 22.66 4.32 41.53
N PRO A 194 23.42 3.40 42.17
CA PRO A 194 24.50 3.82 43.05
C PRO A 194 25.47 4.69 42.24
N PRO A 195 25.97 5.80 42.81
CA PRO A 195 26.89 6.67 42.08
C PRO A 195 28.07 5.83 41.60
N LEU A 196 28.36 5.89 40.29
CA LEU A 196 29.56 5.30 39.72
C LEU A 196 30.78 5.98 40.35
N THR A 197 31.27 5.41 41.44
CA THR A 197 32.43 5.87 42.20
C THR A 197 33.74 5.59 41.48
N SER A 198 33.72 4.82 40.39
CA SER A 198 34.86 4.62 39.50
C SER A 198 34.44 4.73 38.04
N ILE A 199 35.18 5.53 37.27
CA ILE A 199 35.04 5.61 35.82
C ILE A 199 35.78 4.41 35.23
N GLN A 200 35.05 3.46 34.66
CA GLN A 200 35.64 2.33 33.95
C GLN A 200 35.90 2.72 32.50
N PRO A 201 37.11 2.47 31.96
CA PRO A 201 37.40 2.74 30.56
C PRO A 201 36.48 1.89 29.66
N GLY A 202 35.85 2.54 28.69
CA GLY A 202 34.93 1.88 27.74
C GLY A 202 35.66 0.94 26.77
N ARG A 203 34.88 0.17 26.01
CA ARG A 203 35.43 -0.69 24.95
C ARG A 203 35.97 0.15 23.82
N SER A 204 37.17 -0.17 23.34
CA SER A 204 37.78 0.49 22.18
C SER A 204 37.95 -0.50 21.04
N GLY A 205 37.64 -0.08 19.82
CA GLY A 205 37.80 -0.93 18.64
C GLY A 205 36.96 -0.48 17.45
N VAL A 206 37.09 -1.25 16.37
CA VAL A 206 36.32 -1.11 15.13
C VAL A 206 34.97 -1.83 15.35
N PRO A 207 33.85 -1.44 14.70
CA PRO A 207 32.54 -2.06 14.94
C PRO A 207 32.50 -3.61 14.82
N THR A 208 33.47 -4.19 14.12
CA THR A 208 33.62 -5.64 13.94
C THR A 208 34.41 -6.33 15.05
N ASN A 209 35.18 -5.60 15.87
CA ASN A 209 35.97 -6.18 16.96
C ASN A 209 36.31 -5.14 18.05
N TYR A 210 35.71 -5.30 19.24
CA TYR A 210 35.94 -4.43 20.38
C TYR A 210 36.81 -5.13 21.43
N SER A 211 37.76 -4.40 21.99
CA SER A 211 38.63 -4.87 23.08
C SER A 211 38.31 -4.15 24.38
N THR A 212 38.31 -4.89 25.49
CA THR A 212 38.26 -4.37 26.86
C THR A 212 39.68 -4.32 27.41
N MET A 213 40.10 -3.19 27.98
CA MET A 213 41.47 -2.98 28.50
C MET A 213 41.83 -3.84 29.74
N THR A 214 41.07 -4.87 30.08
CA THR A 214 41.24 -5.66 31.31
C THR A 214 41.92 -7.02 31.11
N ASP A 215 42.48 -7.31 29.94
CA ASP A 215 43.35 -8.48 29.75
C ASP A 215 44.82 -8.09 29.94
N THR A 216 45.30 -8.14 31.20
CA THR A 216 46.71 -8.36 31.54
C THR A 216 46.84 -8.89 32.95
#